data_AF-A0A943JJV1-F1
#
_entry.id   AF-A0A943JJV1-F1
#
_cell.length_a   1.000
_cell.length_b   1.000
_cell.length_c   1.000
_cell.angle_alpha   90.00
_cell.angle_beta   90.00
_cell.angle_gamma   90.00
#
_symmetry.space_group_name_H-M   'P 1'
#
loop_
_entity.id
_entity.type
_entity.pdbx_description
1 polymer ?
#
loop_
_entity_poly.entity_id
_entity_poly.type
_entity_poly.pdbx_seq_one_letter_code
_entity_poly.pdbx_strand_id
1 'polypeptide(L)'
;MKKKFKRGFVLAETVGVSMIVIGALTFVYVQFASITKSYSISFKYDNVAQLYAVNNIKSYLAKENMSTINKSVDSNGYVDITDCPVDYFINSAYCDVLFNKLDVKNVLIITKNLDLLKNTPILDNNSSKYSQQFKNYVNYIKKQNDCNRIVVEFNDDTYANLNVCEGNI
;
A
#
# COMPACT_ATOMS: atom_id res chain seq x y z
N MET A 1 -8.60 73.53 1.27
CA MET A 1 -8.91 72.09 1.47
C MET A 1 -7.63 71.25 1.34
N LYS A 2 -7.10 70.69 2.43
CA LYS A 2 -5.88 69.85 2.40
C LYS A 2 -6.23 68.42 1.96
N LYS A 3 -5.78 68.00 0.76
CA LYS A 3 -5.80 66.60 0.28
C LYS A 3 -4.98 65.73 1.25
N LYS A 4 -5.65 64.94 2.09
CA LYS A 4 -5.04 64.07 3.10
C LYS A 4 -5.16 62.58 2.67
N PHE A 5 -4.04 61.85 2.77
CA PHE A 5 -3.89 60.37 2.85
C PHE A 5 -4.29 59.44 1.68
N LYS A 6 -3.83 59.70 0.44
CA LYS A 6 -3.97 58.69 -0.64
C LYS A 6 -3.06 57.47 -0.51
N ARG A 7 -1.91 57.57 0.17
CA ARG A 7 -0.92 56.48 0.28
C ARG A 7 -1.34 55.35 1.22
N GLY A 8 -2.01 55.66 2.33
CA GLY A 8 -2.50 54.65 3.28
C GLY A 8 -3.65 53.82 2.71
N PHE A 9 -4.52 54.44 1.90
CA PHE A 9 -5.59 53.75 1.19
C PHE A 9 -5.04 52.72 0.20
N VAL A 10 -4.06 53.11 -0.63
CA VAL A 10 -3.42 52.21 -1.60
C VAL A 10 -2.72 51.04 -0.90
N LEU A 11 -2.10 51.28 0.27
CA LEU A 11 -1.40 50.26 1.04
C LEU A 11 -2.39 49.25 1.68
N ALA A 12 -3.53 49.72 2.18
CA ALA A 12 -4.58 48.85 2.69
C ALA A 12 -5.24 48.01 1.59
N GLU A 13 -5.50 48.61 0.42
CA GLU A 13 -6.06 47.92 -0.74
C GLU A 13 -5.12 46.84 -1.28
N THR A 14 -3.83 47.16 -1.42
CA THR A 14 -2.82 46.17 -1.87
C THR A 14 -2.64 45.02 -0.88
N VAL A 15 -2.69 45.28 0.43
CA VAL A 15 -2.65 44.20 1.44
C VAL A 15 -3.90 43.33 1.34
N GLY A 16 -5.08 43.93 1.19
CA GLY A 16 -6.35 43.19 1.02
C GLY A 16 -6.34 42.29 -0.22
N VAL A 17 -5.93 42.84 -1.37
CA VAL A 17 -5.81 42.07 -2.62
C VAL A 17 -4.76 40.96 -2.47
N SER A 18 -3.63 41.23 -1.82
CA SER A 18 -2.58 40.23 -1.61
C SER A 18 -3.06 39.07 -0.74
N MET A 19 -3.83 39.33 0.31
CA MET A 19 -4.43 38.27 1.15
C MET A 19 -5.38 37.38 0.35
N ILE A 20 -6.19 37.97 -0.54
CA ILE A 20 -7.09 37.20 -1.41
C ILE A 20 -6.28 36.30 -2.35
N VAL A 21 -5.21 36.82 -2.96
CA VAL A 21 -4.34 36.05 -3.86
C VAL A 21 -3.62 34.92 -3.11
N ILE A 22 -3.06 35.18 -1.93
CA ILE A 22 -2.39 34.16 -1.11
C ILE A 22 -3.38 33.09 -0.67
N GLY A 23 -4.59 33.48 -0.28
CA GLY A 23 -5.67 32.55 0.08
C GLY A 23 -6.04 31.63 -1.09
N ALA A 24 -6.22 32.20 -2.28
CA ALA A 24 -6.50 31.45 -3.50
C ALA A 24 -5.37 30.47 -3.86
N LEU A 25 -4.11 30.91 -3.81
CA LEU A 25 -2.95 30.05 -4.09
C LEU A 25 -2.81 28.92 -3.08
N THR A 26 -3.02 29.20 -1.80
CA THR A 26 -2.96 28.19 -0.74
C THR A 26 -4.04 27.13 -0.94
N PHE A 27 -5.26 27.55 -1.28
CA PHE A 27 -6.35 26.62 -1.59
C PHE A 27 -6.03 25.73 -2.79
N VAL A 28 -5.52 26.30 -3.89
CA VAL A 28 -5.11 25.54 -5.08
C VAL A 28 -4.00 24.54 -4.75
N TYR A 29 -3.01 24.95 -3.95
CA TYR A 29 -1.92 24.06 -3.52
C TYR A 29 -2.42 22.85 -2.73
N VAL A 30 -3.31 23.07 -1.75
CA VAL A 30 -3.89 21.98 -0.94
C VAL A 30 -4.65 20.99 -1.82
N GLN A 31 -5.46 21.50 -2.76
CA GLN A 31 -6.21 20.66 -3.71
C GLN A 31 -5.26 19.86 -4.61
N PHE A 32 -4.23 20.51 -5.17
CA PHE A 32 -3.24 19.87 -6.02
C PHE A 32 -2.45 18.78 -5.30
N ALA A 33 -2.02 19.04 -4.06
CA ALA A 33 -1.32 18.07 -3.23
C ALA A 33 -2.19 16.83 -2.94
N SER A 34 -3.48 17.04 -2.64
CA SER A 34 -4.44 15.96 -2.41
C SER A 34 -4.67 15.10 -3.65
N ILE A 35 -4.84 15.74 -4.82
CA ILE A 35 -5.02 15.05 -6.11
C ILE A 35 -3.77 14.25 -6.46
N THR A 36 -2.59 14.85 -6.35
CA THR A 36 -1.32 14.19 -6.67
C THR A 36 -1.09 12.97 -5.80
N LYS A 37 -1.38 13.07 -4.50
CA LYS A 37 -1.31 11.93 -3.57
C LYS A 37 -2.28 10.82 -3.98
N SER A 38 -3.53 11.16 -4.27
CA SER A 38 -4.56 10.19 -4.67
C SER A 38 -4.22 9.51 -6.01
N TYR A 39 -3.66 10.26 -6.95
CA TYR A 39 -3.20 9.73 -8.23
C TYR A 39 -2.02 8.76 -8.05
N SER A 40 -1.01 9.15 -7.26
CA SER A 40 0.11 8.25 -6.96
C SER A 40 -0.35 6.97 -6.26
N ILE A 41 -1.32 7.05 -5.35
CA ILE A 41 -1.91 5.88 -4.70
C ILE A 41 -2.60 5.00 -5.74
N SER A 42 -3.43 5.56 -6.61
CA SER A 42 -4.20 4.80 -7.60
C SER A 42 -3.32 4.13 -8.67
N PHE A 43 -2.15 4.71 -8.97
CA PHE A 43 -1.20 4.12 -9.90
C PHE A 43 -0.35 3.02 -9.25
N LYS A 44 0.09 3.26 -8.01
CA LYS A 44 0.99 2.34 -7.30
C LYS A 44 0.27 1.18 -6.64
N TYR A 45 -0.96 1.36 -6.19
CA TYR A 45 -1.69 0.38 -5.39
C TYR A 45 -2.78 -0.28 -6.23
N ASP A 46 -2.81 -1.61 -6.23
CA ASP A 46 -3.84 -2.45 -6.85
C ASP A 46 -4.10 -2.11 -8.33
N ASN A 47 -3.04 -1.83 -9.10
CA ASN A 47 -3.19 -1.63 -10.54
C ASN A 47 -3.55 -2.96 -11.23
N VAL A 48 -4.14 -2.86 -12.43
CA VAL A 48 -4.70 -4.03 -13.13
C VAL A 48 -3.66 -5.11 -13.38
N ALA A 49 -2.46 -4.73 -13.84
CA ALA A 49 -1.39 -5.67 -14.15
C ALA A 49 -0.96 -6.45 -12.90
N GLN A 50 -0.76 -5.76 -11.78
CA GLN A 50 -0.35 -6.40 -10.54
C GLN A 50 -1.46 -7.21 -9.89
N LEU A 51 -2.73 -6.82 -10.02
CA LEU A 51 -3.84 -7.67 -9.59
C LEU A 51 -3.89 -8.99 -10.37
N TYR A 52 -3.60 -8.98 -11.68
CA TYR A 52 -3.45 -10.22 -12.46
C TYR A 52 -2.26 -11.06 -11.97
N ALA A 53 -1.12 -10.44 -11.66
CA ALA A 53 0.04 -11.13 -11.09
C ALA A 53 -0.30 -11.79 -9.74
N VAL A 54 -0.93 -11.06 -8.82
CA VAL A 54 -1.37 -11.60 -7.52
C VAL A 54 -2.42 -12.68 -7.70
N ASN A 55 -3.29 -12.58 -8.70
CA ASN A 55 -4.26 -13.64 -9.01
C ASN A 55 -3.58 -14.92 -9.50
N ASN A 56 -2.49 -14.82 -10.27
CA ASN A 56 -1.69 -15.99 -10.64
C ASN A 56 -1.02 -16.63 -9.43
N ILE A 57 -0.49 -15.81 -8.50
CA ILE A 57 0.08 -16.29 -7.23
C ILE A 57 -1.00 -16.98 -6.39
N LYS A 58 -2.19 -16.39 -6.28
CA LYS A 58 -3.34 -17.01 -5.59
C LYS A 58 -3.71 -18.36 -6.21
N SER A 59 -3.77 -18.43 -7.54
CA SER A 59 -4.11 -19.66 -8.27
C SER A 59 -3.03 -20.74 -8.09
N TYR A 60 -1.78 -20.34 -7.91
CA TYR A 60 -0.68 -21.24 -7.57
C TYR A 60 -0.80 -21.74 -6.12
N LEU A 61 -0.97 -20.83 -5.17
CA LEU A 61 -1.16 -21.14 -3.75
C LEU A 61 -2.35 -22.09 -3.52
N ALA A 62 -3.43 -21.92 -4.27
CA ALA A 62 -4.60 -22.80 -4.22
C ALA A 62 -4.31 -24.28 -4.54
N LYS A 63 -3.22 -24.55 -5.27
CA LYS A 63 -2.76 -25.91 -5.61
C LYS A 63 -1.73 -26.46 -4.61
N GLU A 64 -1.30 -25.63 -3.67
CA GLU A 64 -0.27 -25.92 -2.67
C GLU A 64 -0.91 -26.09 -1.28
N ASN A 65 -0.09 -26.27 -0.24
CA ASN A 65 -0.53 -26.63 1.10
C ASN A 65 -1.07 -25.43 1.91
N MET A 66 -2.16 -24.82 1.43
CA MET A 66 -2.81 -23.65 2.05
C MET A 66 -3.20 -23.85 3.52
N SER A 67 -3.48 -25.09 3.94
CA SER A 67 -3.80 -25.38 5.35
C SER A 67 -2.62 -25.06 6.28
N THR A 68 -1.39 -25.34 5.86
CA THR A 68 -0.18 -25.09 6.66
C THR A 68 0.14 -23.60 6.72
N ILE A 69 -0.08 -22.90 5.60
CA ILE A 69 0.04 -21.45 5.52
C ILE A 69 -0.99 -20.78 6.44
N ASN A 70 -2.26 -21.14 6.36
CA ASN A 70 -3.32 -20.54 7.17
C ASN A 70 -3.08 -20.72 8.67
N LYS A 71 -2.65 -21.92 9.11
CA LYS A 71 -2.26 -22.15 10.52
C LYS A 71 -1.12 -21.23 10.98
N SER A 72 -0.12 -21.04 10.13
CA SER A 72 1.01 -20.16 10.43
C SER A 72 0.59 -18.69 10.49
N VAL A 73 -0.31 -18.27 9.60
CA VAL A 73 -0.90 -16.92 9.59
C VAL A 73 -1.74 -16.66 10.84
N ASP A 74 -2.55 -17.62 11.26
CA ASP A 74 -3.40 -17.49 12.45
C ASP A 74 -2.58 -17.43 13.75
N SER A 75 -1.43 -18.12 13.80
CA SER A 75 -0.52 -18.10 14.95
C SER A 75 0.34 -16.84 15.01
N ASN A 76 0.94 -16.44 13.88
CA ASN A 76 2.00 -15.41 13.85
C ASN A 76 1.51 -14.05 13.30
N GLY A 77 0.27 -13.97 12.84
CA GLY A 77 -0.31 -12.80 12.17
C GLY A 77 0.10 -12.66 10.69
N TYR A 78 1.19 -13.28 10.27
CA TYR A 78 1.64 -13.28 8.88
C TYR A 78 2.55 -14.46 8.56
N VAL A 79 2.72 -14.72 7.27
CA VAL A 79 3.73 -15.60 6.72
C VAL A 79 4.43 -14.87 5.59
N ASP A 80 5.75 -14.94 5.57
CA ASP A 80 6.58 -14.49 4.46
C ASP A 80 6.89 -15.69 3.57
N ILE A 81 6.48 -15.60 2.31
CA ILE A 81 6.68 -16.63 1.29
C ILE A 81 7.63 -16.17 0.17
N THR A 82 8.30 -15.03 0.35
CA THR A 82 9.18 -14.42 -0.67
C THR A 82 10.26 -15.39 -1.17
N ASP A 83 10.88 -16.15 -0.26
CA ASP A 83 11.95 -17.12 -0.56
C ASP A 83 11.42 -18.53 -0.86
N CYS A 84 10.13 -18.67 -1.18
CA CYS A 84 9.49 -19.95 -1.53
C CYS A 84 9.83 -21.11 -0.58
N PRO A 85 9.50 -21.01 0.74
CA PRO A 85 9.95 -21.97 1.74
C PRO A 85 9.43 -23.38 1.47
N VAL A 86 10.30 -24.39 1.60
CA VAL A 86 9.97 -25.81 1.37
C VAL A 86 8.88 -26.35 2.29
N ASP A 87 8.66 -25.71 3.44
CA ASP A 87 7.60 -26.07 4.39
C ASP A 87 6.19 -25.74 3.86
N TYR A 88 6.10 -24.81 2.89
CA TYR A 88 4.83 -24.35 2.33
C TYR A 88 4.61 -24.79 0.88
N PHE A 89 5.69 -25.03 0.13
CA PHE A 89 5.64 -25.34 -1.30
C PHE A 89 6.23 -26.70 -1.62
N ILE A 90 5.47 -27.53 -2.35
CA ILE A 90 5.93 -28.83 -2.83
C ILE A 90 6.97 -28.66 -3.94
N ASN A 91 6.84 -27.60 -4.75
CA ASN A 91 7.76 -27.29 -5.85
C ASN A 91 8.32 -25.87 -5.73
N SER A 92 9.31 -25.69 -4.85
CA SER A 92 9.98 -24.39 -4.63
C SER A 92 10.59 -23.80 -5.91
N ALA A 93 11.14 -24.64 -6.80
CA ALA A 93 11.71 -24.20 -8.07
C ALA A 93 10.66 -23.55 -9.00
N TYR A 94 9.43 -24.06 -9.00
CA TYR A 94 8.35 -23.43 -9.76
C TYR A 94 7.92 -22.10 -9.14
N CYS A 95 7.88 -22.01 -7.82
CA CYS A 95 7.58 -20.77 -7.09
C CYS A 95 8.61 -19.67 -7.44
N ASP A 96 9.90 -19.99 -7.42
CA ASP A 96 10.97 -19.04 -7.79
C ASP A 96 10.81 -18.55 -9.24
N VAL A 97 10.53 -19.45 -10.18
CA VAL A 97 10.32 -19.08 -11.59
C VAL A 97 9.08 -18.21 -11.76
N LEU A 98 8.01 -18.50 -11.02
CA LEU A 98 6.78 -17.72 -11.04
C LEU A 98 7.02 -16.30 -10.53
N PHE A 99 7.66 -16.16 -9.36
CA PHE A 99 7.90 -14.85 -8.75
C PHE A 99 8.88 -14.01 -9.57
N ASN A 100 9.93 -14.62 -10.11
CA ASN A 100 10.84 -13.94 -11.03
C ASN A 100 10.15 -13.48 -12.32
N LYS A 101 9.26 -14.29 -12.90
CA LYS A 101 8.49 -13.90 -14.10
C LYS A 101 7.46 -12.81 -13.84
N LEU A 102 6.92 -12.76 -12.63
CA LEU A 102 5.96 -11.74 -12.20
C LEU A 102 6.63 -10.47 -11.65
N ASP A 103 7.97 -10.42 -11.67
CA ASP A 103 8.78 -9.30 -11.17
C ASP A 103 8.48 -8.93 -9.70
N VAL A 104 8.32 -9.97 -8.90
CA VAL A 104 7.94 -9.88 -7.49
C VAL A 104 9.17 -9.68 -6.62
N LYS A 105 9.07 -8.74 -5.68
CA LYS A 105 10.12 -8.43 -4.70
C LYS A 105 9.86 -9.04 -3.34
N ASN A 106 8.64 -8.89 -2.81
CA ASN A 106 8.23 -9.49 -1.54
C ASN A 106 6.79 -10.02 -1.63
N VAL A 107 6.52 -11.18 -1.02
CA VAL A 107 5.18 -11.77 -0.94
C VAL A 107 4.86 -12.14 0.50
N LEU A 108 3.82 -11.52 1.03
CA LEU A 108 3.31 -11.77 2.35
C LEU A 108 1.89 -12.31 2.30
N ILE A 109 1.59 -13.25 3.18
CA ILE A 109 0.22 -13.63 3.50
C ILE A 109 -0.07 -13.10 4.90
N ILE A 110 -1.04 -12.20 5.00
CA ILE A 110 -1.39 -11.51 6.23
C ILE A 110 -2.74 -12.00 6.74
N THR A 111 -2.88 -12.03 8.07
CA THR A 111 -4.13 -12.42 8.71
C THR A 111 -5.24 -11.40 8.47
N LYS A 112 -6.48 -11.88 8.49
CA LYS A 112 -7.68 -11.04 8.59
C LYS A 112 -7.68 -10.11 9.80
N ASN A 113 -7.02 -10.51 10.89
CA ASN A 113 -6.97 -9.75 12.13
C ASN A 113 -5.80 -8.75 12.15
N LEU A 114 -6.04 -7.54 11.65
CA LEU A 114 -5.03 -6.46 11.64
C LEU A 114 -4.46 -6.10 13.03
N ASP A 115 -5.14 -6.45 14.13
CA ASP A 115 -4.60 -6.22 15.47
C ASP A 115 -3.42 -7.14 15.80
N LEU A 116 -3.39 -8.36 15.25
CA LEU A 116 -2.23 -9.25 15.35
C LEU A 116 -1.05 -8.67 14.56
N LEU A 117 -1.31 -8.05 13.41
CA LEU A 117 -0.28 -7.45 12.55
C LEU A 117 0.44 -6.27 13.19
N LYS A 118 -0.23 -5.46 14.02
CA LYS A 118 0.37 -4.28 14.68
C LYS A 118 1.58 -4.62 15.56
N ASN A 119 1.63 -5.84 16.09
CA ASN A 119 2.71 -6.32 16.95
C ASN A 119 3.73 -7.18 16.19
N THR A 120 3.66 -7.23 14.85
CA THR A 120 4.56 -8.06 14.04
C THR A 120 5.78 -7.28 13.55
N PRO A 121 6.90 -7.98 13.27
CA PRO A 121 8.10 -7.39 12.66
C PRO A 121 7.87 -6.72 11.30
N ILE A 122 6.74 -6.99 10.62
CA ILE A 122 6.43 -6.34 9.34
C ILE A 122 6.24 -4.84 9.55
N LEU A 123 5.47 -4.47 10.57
CA LEU A 123 5.11 -3.08 10.88
C LEU A 123 6.07 -2.44 11.88
N ASP A 124 7.09 -3.16 12.34
CA ASP A 124 8.14 -2.61 13.18
C ASP A 124 8.99 -1.62 12.37
N ASN A 125 9.03 -0.37 12.80
CA ASN A 125 9.82 0.69 12.18
C ASN A 125 11.34 0.44 12.28
N ASN A 126 11.79 -0.41 13.21
CA ASN A 126 13.21 -0.75 13.40
C ASN A 126 13.68 -1.91 12.50
N SER A 127 12.74 -2.67 11.91
CA SER A 127 13.06 -3.77 11.00
C SER A 127 13.40 -3.22 9.61
N SER A 128 14.60 -3.52 9.12
CA SER A 128 15.08 -3.13 7.78
C SER A 128 14.60 -4.04 6.65
N LYS A 129 13.88 -5.12 6.97
CA LYS A 129 13.49 -6.14 5.99
C LYS A 129 12.53 -5.62 4.91
N TYR A 130 11.62 -4.71 5.29
CA TYR A 130 10.59 -4.18 4.39
C TYR A 130 10.72 -2.67 4.20
N SER A 131 10.45 -2.20 2.98
CA SER A 131 10.47 -0.77 2.67
C SER A 131 9.38 -0.01 3.43
N GLN A 132 9.64 1.25 3.78
CA GLN A 132 8.64 2.08 4.48
C GLN A 132 7.34 2.23 3.66
N GLN A 133 7.47 2.25 2.34
CA GLN A 133 6.34 2.34 1.41
C GLN A 133 5.48 1.08 1.46
N PHE A 134 6.09 -0.10 1.52
CA PHE A 134 5.37 -1.36 1.71
C PHE A 134 4.64 -1.41 3.06
N LYS A 135 5.29 -0.95 4.15
CA LYS A 135 4.65 -0.84 5.48
C LYS A 135 3.44 0.10 5.45
N ASN A 136 3.58 1.26 4.80
CA ASN A 136 2.49 2.21 4.61
C ASN A 136 1.35 1.62 3.79
N TYR A 137 1.67 0.79 2.78
CA TYR A 137 0.68 0.08 1.99
C TYR A 137 -0.07 -0.95 2.84
N VAL A 138 0.62 -1.82 3.58
CA VAL A 138 -0.02 -2.79 4.49
C VAL A 138 -0.94 -2.10 5.48
N ASN A 139 -0.55 -0.95 6.03
CA ASN A 139 -1.40 -0.11 6.90
C ASN A 139 -2.59 0.56 6.16
N TYR A 140 -2.45 0.84 4.87
CA TYR A 140 -3.52 1.40 4.04
C TYR A 140 -4.64 0.40 3.76
N ILE A 141 -4.32 -0.90 3.71
CA ILE A 141 -5.30 -1.96 3.44
C ILE A 141 -6.35 -1.98 4.57
N LYS A 142 -7.57 -1.52 4.26
CA LYS A 142 -8.68 -1.49 5.23
C LYS A 142 -9.19 -2.90 5.55
N LYS A 143 -9.55 -3.13 6.82
CA LYS A 143 -10.27 -4.35 7.25
C LYS A 143 -11.61 -4.40 6.53
N GLN A 144 -11.78 -5.35 5.62
CA GLN A 144 -13.01 -5.40 4.82
C GLN A 144 -13.67 -6.77 4.79
N ASN A 145 -12.95 -7.87 5.07
CA ASN A 145 -13.50 -9.24 5.03
C ASN A 145 -12.81 -10.15 6.06
N ASP A 146 -13.49 -11.24 6.45
CA ASP A 146 -12.98 -12.31 7.33
C ASP A 146 -11.96 -13.26 6.66
N CYS A 147 -11.26 -12.79 5.62
CA CYS A 147 -10.33 -13.59 4.83
C CYS A 147 -8.89 -13.11 4.99
N ASN A 148 -7.95 -14.05 4.89
CA ASN A 148 -6.53 -13.74 4.80
C ASN A 148 -6.25 -13.01 3.47
N ARG A 149 -5.14 -12.29 3.39
CA ARG A 149 -4.77 -11.52 2.20
C ARG A 149 -3.37 -11.85 1.76
N ILE A 150 -3.20 -12.02 0.45
CA ILE A 150 -1.88 -11.97 -0.17
C ILE A 150 -1.58 -10.51 -0.42
N VAL A 151 -0.40 -10.05 -0.01
CA VAL A 151 0.13 -8.72 -0.22
C VAL A 151 1.46 -8.87 -0.92
N VAL A 152 1.63 -8.18 -2.04
CA VAL A 152 2.82 -8.30 -2.89
C VAL A 152 3.42 -6.92 -3.11
N GLU A 153 4.74 -6.84 -2.96
CA GLU A 153 5.59 -5.74 -3.43
C GLU A 153 6.30 -6.21 -4.69
N PHE A 154 6.28 -5.38 -5.73
CA PHE A 154 6.94 -5.63 -7.01
C PHE A 154 8.22 -4.80 -7.12
N ASN A 155 9.13 -5.18 -8.04
CA ASN A 155 10.40 -4.46 -8.22
C ASN A 155 10.22 -3.05 -8.83
N ASP A 156 9.05 -2.76 -9.41
CA ASP A 156 8.68 -1.45 -9.98
C ASP A 156 8.08 -0.47 -8.95
N ASP A 157 8.20 -0.75 -7.64
CA ASP A 157 7.62 0.00 -6.53
C ASP A 157 6.08 0.12 -6.58
N THR A 158 5.42 -0.85 -7.21
CA THR A 158 3.98 -1.04 -7.13
C THR A 158 3.63 -2.15 -6.14
N TYR A 159 2.37 -2.14 -5.71
CA TYR A 159 1.87 -3.02 -4.65
C TYR A 159 0.47 -3.50 -5.01
N ALA A 160 0.17 -4.75 -4.71
CA ALA A 160 -1.17 -5.28 -4.90
C ALA A 160 -1.55 -6.24 -3.78
N ASN A 161 -2.85 -6.35 -3.51
CA ASN A 161 -3.38 -7.29 -2.55
C ASN A 161 -4.62 -8.01 -3.07
N LEU A 162 -4.83 -9.26 -2.62
CA LEU A 162 -6.00 -10.03 -2.98
C LEU A 162 -6.44 -10.95 -1.84
N ASN A 163 -7.76 -11.07 -1.66
CA ASN A 163 -8.33 -11.89 -0.60
C ASN A 163 -8.19 -13.40 -0.93
N VAL A 164 -7.83 -14.16 0.08
CA VAL A 164 -7.77 -15.63 0.08
C VAL A 164 -8.66 -16.15 1.20
N CYS A 165 -9.82 -16.67 0.82
CA CYS A 165 -10.79 -17.27 1.74
C CYS A 165 -10.74 -18.79 1.56
N GLU A 166 -10.81 -19.54 2.66
CA GLU A 166 -11.06 -20.98 2.59
C GLU A 166 -12.46 -21.21 1.99
N GLY A 167 -12.54 -21.85 0.82
CA GLY A 167 -13.81 -22.18 0.15
C GLY A 167 -14.10 -21.54 -1.21
N ASN A 168 -13.21 -20.66 -1.73
CA ASN A 168 -13.25 -20.20 -3.13
C ASN A 168 -11.96 -20.63 -3.86
N ILE A 169 -11.71 -21.94 -3.82
CA ILE A 169 -10.72 -22.65 -4.64
C ILE A 169 -11.50 -23.65 -5.48
#